data_AF-A0A7C6NHN0-F1
#
_entry.id   AF-A0A7C6NHN0-F1
#
_cell.length_a   1.000
_cell.length_b   1.000
_cell.length_c   1.000
_cell.angle_alpha   90.00
_cell.angle_beta   90.00
_cell.angle_gamma   90.00
#
_symmetry.space_group_name_H-M   'P 1'
#
loop_
_entity.id
_entity.type
_entity.pdbx_description
1 polymer ?
#
loop_
_entity_poly.entity_id
_entity_poly.type
_entity_poly.pdbx_seq_one_letter_code
_entity_poly.pdbx_strand_id
1 'polypeptide(L)'
;MDLFYRYKKNIIFFLLLAIFLPFFLLISSSVVYGADLDWIEDKPWLKGLLLFVLSFIINRFVGNINSDEQVNTNQIYEGEVITIENNLNSDKEVLGFYVNWLTPGANSYDSLKENWQSIDMVAPFWYTLQTDGEIRTRYGGYQYEVDSFARNRNIQVLPLINNSQENTLMLTDPEIRAKAVYNIVDLVQKYNFAGVNIDFELLPSWARNSYTAFIKQLSTELKKINKLTTISVFPKIDVPLELQGAYDYAALAPLVDRIVIMTYDKHWSTGPAGPIAPINWVEENIQYALEYIPAEKIILGVANYGYDWTGGYGQDLSSKEALNLANKKGAEIKWHDIYQTPYFYYWENERKHEVWFENSNSLAFKLDLVNKYNLKGIGIWRLGNENTDFWETINNKFDNNR
;
A
#
# COMPACT_ATOMS: atom_id res chain seq x y z
N MET A 1 -33.90 21.55 40.94
CA MET A 1 -32.94 21.73 39.83
C MET A 1 -32.08 20.49 39.57
N ASP A 2 -31.93 19.57 40.53
CA ASP A 2 -31.00 18.42 40.43
C ASP A 2 -31.56 17.17 39.71
N LEU A 3 -32.87 16.93 39.72
CA LEU A 3 -33.48 15.82 38.97
C LEU A 3 -33.38 15.99 37.45
N PHE A 4 -33.43 17.23 36.97
CA PHE A 4 -33.40 17.51 35.52
C PHE A 4 -32.03 17.21 34.90
N TYR A 5 -30.95 17.40 35.66
CA TYR A 5 -29.59 17.06 35.22
C TYR A 5 -29.34 15.54 35.24
N ARG A 6 -29.86 14.85 36.26
CA ARG A 6 -29.67 13.40 36.43
C ARG A 6 -30.34 12.57 35.34
N TYR A 7 -31.47 13.04 34.82
CA TYR A 7 -32.24 12.32 33.79
C TYR A 7 -32.18 12.97 32.40
N LYS A 8 -31.41 14.05 32.22
CA LYS A 8 -31.28 14.78 30.93
C LYS A 8 -30.97 13.84 29.76
N LYS A 9 -30.07 12.87 29.96
CA LYS A 9 -29.65 11.91 28.93
C LYS A 9 -30.78 10.95 28.55
N ASN A 10 -31.59 10.52 29.53
CA ASN A 10 -32.72 9.61 29.32
C ASN A 10 -33.91 10.34 28.69
N ILE A 11 -34.18 11.59 29.12
CA ILE A 11 -35.25 12.43 28.54
C ILE A 11 -34.95 12.74 27.06
N ILE A 12 -33.70 13.09 26.74
CA ILE A 12 -33.26 13.31 25.36
C ILE A 12 -33.39 12.02 24.53
N PHE A 13 -33.03 10.87 25.09
CA PHE A 13 -33.19 9.58 24.44
C PHE A 13 -34.67 9.26 24.14
N PHE A 14 -35.57 9.42 25.11
CA PHE A 14 -37.01 9.16 24.90
C PHE A 14 -37.66 10.17 23.94
N LEU A 15 -37.22 11.44 23.93
CA LEU A 15 -37.68 12.43 22.96
C LEU A 15 -37.22 12.09 21.53
N LEU A 16 -35.96 11.71 21.36
CA LEU A 16 -35.45 11.26 20.06
C LEU A 16 -36.16 9.98 19.61
N LEU A 17 -36.34 9.02 20.50
CA LEU A 17 -37.09 7.80 20.20
C LEU A 17 -38.52 8.13 19.78
N ALA A 18 -39.23 9.03 20.48
CA ALA A 18 -40.59 9.43 20.12
C ALA A 18 -40.67 10.15 18.76
N ILE A 19 -39.64 10.90 18.37
CA ILE A 19 -39.58 11.60 17.07
C ILE A 19 -39.25 10.62 15.93
N PHE A 20 -38.36 9.66 16.16
CA PHE A 20 -37.85 8.77 15.10
C PHE A 20 -38.59 7.43 15.00
N LEU A 21 -39.26 6.97 16.06
CA LEU A 21 -40.05 5.73 16.06
C LEU A 21 -41.16 5.71 14.97
N PRO A 22 -41.89 6.82 14.70
CA PRO A 22 -42.84 6.86 13.59
C PRO A 22 -42.18 6.67 12.22
N PHE A 23 -41.00 7.27 12.01
CA PHE A 23 -40.20 7.09 10.78
C PHE A 23 -39.67 5.66 10.64
N PHE A 24 -39.23 5.06 11.75
CA PHE A 24 -38.80 3.67 11.79
C PHE A 24 -39.94 2.70 11.48
N LEU A 25 -41.14 2.95 12.02
CA LEU A 25 -42.34 2.18 11.71
C LEU A 25 -42.76 2.36 10.24
N LEU A 26 -42.66 3.55 9.67
CA LEU A 26 -42.90 3.80 8.23
C LEU A 26 -41.93 3.03 7.32
N ILE A 27 -40.63 3.02 7.65
CA ILE A 27 -39.58 2.32 6.87
C ILE A 27 -39.65 0.79 7.05
N SER A 28 -39.96 0.31 8.26
CA SER A 28 -40.11 -1.14 8.49
C SER A 28 -41.45 -1.69 8.00
N SER A 29 -42.52 -0.89 8.01
CA SER A 29 -43.81 -1.28 7.46
C SER A 29 -43.87 -1.23 5.93
N SER A 30 -43.04 -0.42 5.26
CA SER A 30 -42.96 -0.44 3.79
C SER A 30 -42.39 -1.75 3.22
N VAL A 31 -41.48 -2.41 3.96
CA VAL A 31 -40.97 -3.75 3.64
C VAL A 31 -42.06 -4.83 3.81
N VAL A 32 -43.05 -4.59 4.68
CA VAL A 32 -44.11 -5.56 5.03
C VAL A 32 -45.42 -5.29 4.27
N TYR A 33 -45.70 -4.06 3.85
CA TYR A 33 -46.97 -3.64 3.24
C TYR A 33 -46.84 -2.98 1.85
N GLY A 34 -45.65 -2.92 1.25
CA GLY A 34 -45.47 -2.39 -0.11
C GLY A 34 -45.83 -0.91 -0.23
N ALA A 35 -45.44 -0.10 0.77
CA ALA A 35 -45.59 1.34 0.68
C ALA A 35 -44.50 1.94 -0.21
N ASP A 36 -44.92 2.75 -1.18
CA ASP A 36 -44.07 3.37 -2.18
C ASP A 36 -43.22 4.51 -1.57
N LEU A 37 -41.89 4.36 -1.61
CA LEU A 37 -40.91 5.27 -0.98
C LEU A 37 -40.09 6.06 -2.01
N ASP A 38 -40.56 6.16 -3.26
CA ASP A 38 -39.91 6.87 -4.37
C ASP A 38 -39.46 8.30 -4.01
N TRP A 39 -40.19 8.98 -3.11
CA TRP A 39 -39.86 10.34 -2.65
C TRP A 39 -38.55 10.46 -1.85
N ILE A 40 -37.97 9.34 -1.38
CA ILE A 40 -36.65 9.27 -0.73
C ILE A 40 -35.55 8.95 -1.75
N GLU A 41 -35.83 8.14 -2.77
CA GLU A 41 -34.84 7.76 -3.79
C GLU A 41 -34.42 8.95 -4.66
N ASP A 42 -35.36 9.85 -4.97
CA ASP A 42 -35.10 11.06 -5.76
C ASP A 42 -34.34 12.16 -5.00
N LYS A 43 -33.98 11.94 -3.73
CA LYS A 43 -33.27 12.92 -2.88
C LYS A 43 -32.04 12.31 -2.21
N PRO A 44 -30.91 12.19 -2.94
CA PRO A 44 -29.66 11.60 -2.43
C PRO A 44 -29.15 12.26 -1.14
N TRP A 45 -29.36 13.58 -1.00
CA TRP A 45 -28.97 14.33 0.21
C TRP A 45 -29.76 13.89 1.46
N LEU A 46 -31.04 13.53 1.31
CA LEU A 46 -31.90 13.10 2.41
C LEU A 46 -31.53 11.67 2.85
N LYS A 47 -31.20 10.80 1.89
CA LYS A 47 -30.67 9.45 2.14
C LYS A 47 -29.33 9.50 2.86
N GLY A 48 -28.43 10.41 2.46
CA GLY A 48 -27.16 10.65 3.14
C GLY A 48 -27.34 11.16 4.58
N LEU A 49 -28.27 12.10 4.81
CA LEU A 49 -28.58 12.61 6.15
C LEU A 49 -29.15 11.51 7.06
N LEU A 50 -30.06 10.67 6.55
CA LEU A 50 -30.65 9.56 7.30
C LEU A 50 -29.59 8.52 7.70
N LEU A 51 -28.70 8.15 6.79
CA LEU A 51 -27.60 7.21 7.07
C LEU A 51 -26.58 7.79 8.06
N PHE A 52 -26.29 9.09 7.97
CA PHE A 52 -25.43 9.79 8.93
C PHE A 52 -26.04 9.77 10.34
N VAL A 53 -27.33 10.06 10.48
CA VAL A 53 -28.04 10.00 11.76
C VAL A 53 -28.08 8.57 12.30
N LEU A 54 -28.30 7.57 11.44
CA LEU A 54 -28.29 6.16 11.82
C LEU A 54 -26.92 5.73 12.35
N SER A 55 -25.85 6.08 11.63
CA SER A 55 -24.46 5.83 12.04
C SER A 55 -24.15 6.49 13.39
N PHE A 56 -24.58 7.75 13.58
CA PHE A 56 -24.37 8.47 14.84
C PHE A 56 -25.10 7.83 16.03
N ILE A 57 -26.31 7.29 15.82
CA ILE A 57 -27.07 6.60 16.87
C ILE A 57 -26.44 5.24 17.21
N ILE A 58 -26.08 4.44 16.20
CA ILE A 58 -25.43 3.13 16.39
C ILE A 58 -24.12 3.32 17.16
N ASN A 59 -23.28 4.26 16.73
CA ASN A 59 -21.96 4.47 17.32
C ASN A 59 -22.03 5.01 18.76
N ARG A 60 -23.11 5.71 19.12
CA ARG A 60 -23.29 6.31 20.46
C ARG A 60 -24.00 5.41 21.47
N PHE A 61 -24.72 4.39 21.03
CA PHE A 61 -25.56 3.56 21.90
C PHE A 61 -25.31 2.04 21.78
N VAL A 62 -24.60 1.57 20.75
CA VAL A 62 -24.26 0.14 20.55
C VAL A 62 -22.79 -0.16 20.87
N GLY A 63 -21.99 0.86 21.22
CA GLY A 63 -20.63 0.67 21.74
C GLY A 63 -20.63 0.08 23.16
N ASN A 64 -20.04 -1.11 23.30
CA ASN A 64 -19.84 -1.96 24.48
C ASN A 64 -21.04 -2.79 24.96
N ILE A 65 -21.17 -3.98 24.37
CA ILE A 65 -21.81 -5.15 24.99
C ILE A 65 -20.84 -6.34 24.89
N ASN A 66 -20.55 -6.95 26.04
CA ASN A 66 -19.70 -8.11 26.37
C ASN A 66 -18.21 -7.78 26.63
N SER A 67 -17.60 -8.18 27.76
CA SER A 67 -18.08 -9.00 28.89
C SER A 67 -17.17 -8.77 30.10
N ASP A 68 -17.80 -8.60 31.26
CA ASP A 68 -17.17 -8.70 32.58
C ASP A 68 -16.65 -10.14 32.78
N GLU A 69 -15.33 -10.29 32.88
CA GLU A 69 -14.71 -11.37 33.64
C GLU A 69 -13.94 -10.75 34.80
N GLN A 70 -14.44 -10.99 36.01
CA GLN A 70 -13.76 -10.62 37.25
C GLN A 70 -12.50 -11.45 37.41
N VAL A 71 -11.34 -10.82 37.21
CA VAL A 71 -10.06 -11.38 37.66
C VAL A 71 -9.81 -10.91 39.09
N ASN A 72 -9.80 -11.88 39.99
CA ASN A 72 -9.51 -11.75 41.41
C ASN A 72 -8.04 -11.31 41.59
N THR A 73 -7.78 -10.09 42.04
CA THR A 73 -6.43 -9.61 42.34
C THR A 73 -6.10 -9.89 43.81
N ASN A 74 -5.34 -10.95 44.05
CA ASN A 74 -4.58 -11.14 45.30
C ASN A 74 -3.38 -12.06 45.02
N GLN A 75 -2.25 -11.48 44.65
CA GLN A 75 -0.93 -11.75 45.25
C GLN A 75 0.14 -10.97 44.48
N ILE A 76 0.80 -10.07 45.19
CA ILE A 76 2.02 -9.39 44.77
C ILE A 76 3.17 -10.36 45.06
N TYR A 77 3.92 -10.73 44.03
CA TYR A 77 5.29 -11.22 44.17
C TYR A 77 6.20 -10.40 43.27
N GLU A 78 7.28 -9.92 43.88
CA GLU A 78 8.35 -9.12 43.29
C GLU A 78 9.08 -9.89 42.17
N GLY A 79 9.35 -9.19 41.07
CA GLY A 79 10.59 -9.37 40.30
C GLY A 79 10.72 -10.62 39.46
N GLU A 80 9.86 -10.82 38.46
CA GLU A 80 10.25 -11.49 37.22
C GLU A 80 10.13 -10.48 36.07
N VAL A 81 11.26 -10.21 35.41
CA VAL A 81 11.24 -9.63 34.07
C VAL A 81 10.68 -10.73 33.17
N ILE A 82 9.38 -10.66 32.91
CA ILE A 82 8.76 -11.46 31.85
C ILE A 82 9.29 -10.87 30.54
N THR A 83 10.37 -11.45 30.02
CA THR A 83 10.63 -11.40 28.59
C THR A 83 9.46 -12.10 27.93
N ILE A 84 8.50 -11.31 27.44
CA ILE A 84 7.55 -11.82 26.45
C ILE A 84 8.41 -12.11 25.22
N GLU A 85 8.87 -13.36 25.10
CA GLU A 85 9.29 -13.89 23.82
C GLU A 85 8.04 -13.90 22.95
N ASN A 86 7.82 -12.77 22.26
CA ASN A 86 6.95 -12.73 21.09
C ASN A 86 7.62 -13.67 20.08
N ASN A 87 7.27 -14.95 20.12
CA ASN A 87 7.47 -15.89 19.01
C ASN A 87 6.55 -15.43 17.85
N LEU A 88 6.83 -14.25 17.30
CA LEU A 88 6.40 -13.84 15.98
C LEU A 88 7.31 -14.60 15.03
N ASN A 89 6.94 -15.85 14.74
CA ASN A 89 7.52 -16.59 13.64
C ASN A 89 7.22 -15.78 12.37
N SER A 90 8.19 -14.98 11.93
CA SER A 90 7.99 -13.87 11.00
C SER A 90 8.08 -14.39 9.57
N ASP A 91 6.97 -14.94 9.07
CA ASP A 91 6.79 -15.22 7.64
C ASP A 91 6.64 -13.93 6.80
N LYS A 92 7.41 -12.88 7.15
CA LYS A 92 7.47 -11.61 6.43
C LYS A 92 8.27 -11.80 5.15
N GLU A 93 7.69 -11.33 4.06
CA GLU A 93 8.30 -11.38 2.74
C GLU A 93 8.89 -10.03 2.33
N VAL A 94 10.08 -10.06 1.75
CA VAL A 94 10.74 -8.89 1.21
C VAL A 94 10.81 -9.01 -0.31
N LEU A 95 10.10 -8.12 -1.00
CA LEU A 95 10.14 -7.94 -2.44
C LEU A 95 11.05 -6.76 -2.79
N GLY A 96 12.11 -7.00 -3.57
CA GLY A 96 12.96 -5.94 -4.10
C GLY A 96 12.61 -5.58 -5.54
N PHE A 97 12.23 -4.33 -5.82
CA PHE A 97 12.12 -3.86 -7.20
C PHE A 97 13.52 -3.64 -7.79
N TYR A 98 13.79 -4.27 -8.92
CA TYR A 98 15.10 -4.29 -9.57
C TYR A 98 15.09 -3.50 -10.87
N VAL A 99 16.02 -2.56 -11.00
CA VAL A 99 16.11 -1.65 -12.15
C VAL A 99 17.49 -1.71 -12.79
N ASN A 100 17.56 -1.36 -14.09
CA ASN A 100 18.80 -1.42 -14.88
C ASN A 100 19.16 -0.09 -15.53
N TRP A 101 18.39 0.96 -15.27
CA TRP A 101 18.73 2.28 -15.78
C TRP A 101 19.66 3.00 -14.81
N LEU A 102 20.64 3.68 -15.38
CA LEU A 102 21.65 4.44 -14.66
C LEU A 102 21.02 5.69 -14.05
N THR A 103 20.50 5.58 -12.84
CA THR A 103 20.48 6.72 -11.92
C THR A 103 21.83 6.70 -11.19
N PRO A 104 22.55 7.83 -11.05
CA PRO A 104 23.78 7.85 -10.25
C PRO A 104 23.56 7.15 -8.90
N GLY A 105 24.43 6.20 -8.55
CA GLY A 105 24.36 5.47 -7.29
C GLY A 105 23.40 4.27 -7.22
N ALA A 106 22.43 4.13 -8.12
CA ALA A 106 21.50 2.99 -8.11
C ALA A 106 22.12 1.75 -8.77
N ASN A 107 22.46 0.73 -7.97
CA ASN A 107 22.93 -0.56 -8.47
C ASN A 107 22.13 -1.71 -7.87
N SER A 108 20.98 -2.02 -8.48
CA SER A 108 20.09 -3.07 -8.00
C SER A 108 20.76 -4.45 -7.97
N TYR A 109 21.74 -4.72 -8.84
CA TYR A 109 22.42 -6.01 -8.85
C TYR A 109 23.42 -6.16 -7.70
N ASP A 110 24.17 -5.11 -7.38
CA ASP A 110 25.05 -5.14 -6.20
C ASP A 110 24.23 -5.24 -4.92
N SER A 111 23.16 -4.46 -4.78
CA SER A 111 22.22 -4.57 -3.66
C SER A 111 21.62 -5.97 -3.52
N LEU A 112 21.14 -6.57 -4.61
CA LEU A 112 20.62 -7.94 -4.62
C LEU A 112 21.70 -8.93 -4.16
N LYS A 113 22.94 -8.80 -4.64
CA LYS A 113 24.03 -9.72 -4.26
C LYS A 113 24.45 -9.58 -2.81
N GLU A 114 24.50 -8.36 -2.30
CA GLU A 114 24.95 -8.07 -0.94
C GLU A 114 23.90 -8.47 0.11
N ASN A 115 22.61 -8.39 -0.24
CA ASN A 115 21.51 -8.53 0.71
C ASN A 115 20.56 -9.69 0.40
N TRP A 116 20.98 -10.64 -0.44
CA TRP A 116 20.15 -11.75 -0.92
C TRP A 116 19.49 -12.57 0.19
N GLN A 117 20.10 -12.67 1.37
CA GLN A 117 19.56 -13.45 2.51
C GLN A 117 18.28 -12.83 3.07
N SER A 118 18.09 -11.53 2.89
CA SER A 118 16.95 -10.77 3.35
C SER A 118 15.88 -10.57 2.27
N ILE A 119 16.06 -11.13 1.07
CA ILE A 119 15.18 -10.92 -0.10
C ILE A 119 14.51 -12.23 -0.48
N ASP A 120 13.18 -12.26 -0.47
CA ASP A 120 12.38 -13.43 -0.87
C ASP A 120 12.02 -13.40 -2.35
N MET A 121 11.76 -12.19 -2.86
CA MET A 121 11.31 -11.97 -4.22
C MET A 121 12.07 -10.80 -4.85
N VAL A 122 12.31 -10.89 -6.15
CA VAL A 122 12.80 -9.78 -6.95
C VAL A 122 11.84 -9.52 -8.09
N ALA A 123 11.53 -8.24 -8.34
CA ALA A 123 10.72 -7.79 -9.47
C ALA A 123 11.56 -6.95 -10.45
N PRO A 124 12.23 -7.59 -11.42
CA PRO A 124 12.98 -6.89 -12.45
C PRO A 124 12.09 -6.11 -13.42
N PHE A 125 12.37 -4.82 -13.59
CA PHE A 125 11.68 -3.95 -14.54
C PHE A 125 12.21 -4.14 -15.97
N TRP A 126 11.80 -5.24 -16.58
CA TRP A 126 12.30 -5.70 -17.88
C TRP A 126 11.30 -5.59 -19.03
N TYR A 127 10.02 -5.37 -18.75
CA TYR A 127 8.98 -5.54 -19.75
C TYR A 127 7.92 -4.44 -19.70
N THR A 128 7.41 -4.10 -20.88
CA THR A 128 6.27 -3.20 -21.06
C THR A 128 5.24 -3.85 -21.96
N LEU A 129 4.02 -3.99 -21.47
CA LEU A 129 2.87 -4.38 -22.27
C LEU A 129 2.47 -3.22 -23.18
N GLN A 130 2.42 -3.50 -24.49
CA GLN A 130 2.05 -2.55 -25.51
C GLN A 130 0.55 -2.54 -25.76
N THR A 131 0.09 -1.52 -26.47
CA THR A 131 -1.32 -1.26 -26.77
C THR A 131 -1.96 -2.33 -27.66
N ASP A 132 -1.15 -3.14 -28.36
CA ASP A 132 -1.52 -4.26 -29.23
C ASP A 132 -1.43 -5.64 -28.55
N GLY A 133 -1.21 -5.66 -27.23
CA GLY A 133 -1.07 -6.87 -26.43
C GLY A 133 0.32 -7.53 -26.51
N GLU A 134 1.28 -6.96 -27.23
CA GLU A 134 2.66 -7.46 -27.28
C GLU A 134 3.47 -7.05 -26.05
N ILE A 135 4.42 -7.88 -25.65
CA ILE A 135 5.39 -7.54 -24.60
C ILE A 135 6.68 -7.06 -25.27
N ARG A 136 7.08 -5.83 -24.98
CA ARG A 136 8.39 -5.29 -25.41
C ARG A 136 9.37 -5.30 -24.25
N THR A 137 10.63 -5.58 -24.59
CA THR A 137 11.72 -5.50 -23.64
C THR A 137 12.04 -4.05 -23.31
N ARG A 138 12.46 -3.85 -22.05
CA ARG A 138 12.93 -2.59 -21.51
C ARG A 138 14.29 -2.83 -20.87
N TYR A 139 15.22 -1.89 -21.05
CA TYR A 139 16.55 -1.93 -20.42
C TYR A 139 17.30 -3.27 -20.58
N GLY A 140 17.29 -3.83 -21.80
CA GLY A 140 17.92 -5.11 -22.12
C GLY A 140 17.03 -6.34 -21.96
N GLY A 141 15.88 -6.23 -21.29
CA GLY A 141 14.97 -7.36 -21.07
C GLY A 141 15.54 -8.40 -20.11
N TYR A 142 15.29 -9.68 -20.38
CA TYR A 142 15.75 -10.80 -19.56
C TYR A 142 17.27 -10.77 -19.34
N GLN A 143 17.71 -10.90 -18.08
CA GLN A 143 19.12 -11.00 -17.72
C GLN A 143 19.40 -12.31 -17.01
N TYR A 144 20.22 -13.15 -17.65
CA TYR A 144 20.55 -14.47 -17.15
C TYR A 144 21.29 -14.41 -15.80
N GLU A 145 22.18 -13.44 -15.60
CA GLU A 145 22.95 -13.33 -14.35
C GLU A 145 22.03 -13.07 -13.15
N VAL A 146 21.05 -12.16 -13.28
CA VAL A 146 20.10 -11.82 -12.20
C VAL A 146 19.23 -13.02 -11.86
N ASP A 147 18.66 -13.64 -12.88
CA ASP A 147 17.72 -14.75 -12.72
C ASP A 147 18.42 -16.02 -12.20
N SER A 148 19.59 -16.37 -12.74
CA SER A 148 20.39 -17.48 -12.22
C SER A 148 20.88 -17.24 -10.79
N PHE A 149 21.29 -16.01 -10.44
CA PHE A 149 21.69 -15.66 -9.08
C PHE A 149 20.53 -15.85 -8.09
N ALA A 150 19.35 -15.32 -8.43
CA ALA A 150 18.14 -15.39 -7.62
C ALA A 150 17.66 -16.84 -7.44
N ARG A 151 17.48 -17.60 -8.54
CA ARG A 151 17.00 -18.99 -8.47
C ARG A 151 17.91 -19.90 -7.67
N ASN A 152 19.23 -19.75 -7.80
CA ASN A 152 20.21 -20.55 -7.04
C ASN A 152 20.19 -20.27 -5.53
N ARG A 153 19.44 -19.24 -5.09
CA ARG A 153 19.26 -18.83 -3.69
C ARG A 153 17.81 -18.91 -3.24
N ASN A 154 16.95 -19.57 -4.01
CA ASN A 154 15.51 -19.68 -3.76
C ASN A 154 14.77 -18.33 -3.73
N ILE A 155 15.34 -17.29 -4.35
CA ILE A 155 14.67 -16.00 -4.53
C ILE A 155 13.73 -16.11 -5.74
N GLN A 156 12.46 -15.79 -5.53
CA GLN A 156 11.45 -15.83 -6.58
C GLN A 156 11.61 -14.65 -7.53
N VAL A 157 11.78 -14.94 -8.82
CA VAL A 157 11.83 -13.91 -9.87
C VAL A 157 10.43 -13.68 -10.41
N LEU A 158 9.91 -12.47 -10.21
CA LEU A 158 8.59 -12.00 -10.62
C LEU A 158 8.75 -10.78 -11.55
N PRO A 159 9.06 -10.96 -12.85
CA PRO A 159 9.30 -9.83 -13.73
C PRO A 159 8.16 -8.80 -13.66
N LEU A 160 8.55 -7.55 -13.51
CA LEU A 160 7.63 -6.44 -13.53
C LEU A 160 7.24 -6.14 -14.98
N ILE A 161 5.93 -6.11 -15.22
CA ILE A 161 5.35 -5.74 -16.50
C ILE A 161 4.53 -4.49 -16.29
N ASN A 162 5.00 -3.36 -16.81
CA ASN A 162 4.25 -2.11 -16.79
C ASN A 162 3.41 -1.95 -18.06
N ASN A 163 2.44 -1.03 -18.05
CA ASN A 163 1.68 -0.67 -19.26
C ASN A 163 2.38 0.43 -20.06
N SER A 164 2.19 0.40 -21.38
CA SER A 164 2.42 1.58 -22.21
C SER A 164 1.47 2.71 -21.79
N GLN A 165 2.03 3.91 -21.67
CA GLN A 165 1.30 5.13 -21.28
C GLN A 165 0.67 5.83 -22.50
N GLU A 166 0.85 5.28 -23.71
CA GLU A 166 0.31 5.87 -24.94
C GLU A 166 -1.20 5.62 -25.11
N ASN A 167 -1.72 4.48 -24.64
CA ASN A 167 -3.15 4.18 -24.71
C ASN A 167 -3.55 3.02 -23.78
N THR A 168 -4.33 3.30 -22.73
CA THR A 168 -4.81 2.29 -21.77
C THR A 168 -6.06 1.52 -22.24
N LEU A 169 -6.60 1.85 -23.43
CA LEU A 169 -7.76 1.16 -24.03
C LEU A 169 -7.49 -0.33 -24.32
N MET A 170 -6.24 -0.77 -24.34
CA MET A 170 -5.87 -2.18 -24.55
C MET A 170 -6.61 -3.14 -23.61
N LEU A 171 -6.95 -2.70 -22.40
CA LEU A 171 -7.69 -3.52 -21.44
C LEU A 171 -9.18 -3.63 -21.77
N THR A 172 -9.73 -2.67 -22.52
CA THR A 172 -11.16 -2.65 -22.89
C THR A 172 -11.48 -3.64 -24.01
N ASP A 173 -10.54 -3.86 -24.93
CA ASP A 173 -10.68 -4.81 -26.02
C ASP A 173 -10.45 -6.26 -25.54
N PRO A 174 -11.45 -7.17 -25.64
CA PRO A 174 -11.30 -8.54 -25.20
C PRO A 174 -10.24 -9.35 -25.95
N GLU A 175 -10.02 -9.10 -27.23
CA GLU A 175 -9.04 -9.81 -28.05
C GLU A 175 -7.61 -9.39 -27.68
N ILE A 176 -7.39 -8.07 -27.55
CA ILE A 176 -6.09 -7.54 -27.10
C ILE A 176 -5.78 -8.02 -25.69
N ARG A 177 -6.78 -8.01 -24.79
CA ARG A 177 -6.62 -8.51 -23.42
C ARG A 177 -6.28 -10.00 -23.39
N ALA A 178 -6.93 -10.83 -24.20
CA ALA A 178 -6.60 -12.26 -24.30
C ALA A 178 -5.19 -12.50 -24.86
N LYS A 179 -4.79 -11.72 -25.88
CA LYS A 179 -3.44 -11.77 -26.44
C LYS A 179 -2.38 -11.35 -25.42
N ALA A 180 -2.63 -10.29 -24.65
CA ALA A 180 -1.76 -9.87 -23.57
C ALA A 180 -1.58 -10.97 -22.51
N VAL A 181 -2.68 -11.61 -22.08
CA VAL A 181 -2.63 -12.74 -21.14
C VAL A 181 -1.78 -13.89 -21.69
N TYR A 182 -2.02 -14.29 -22.94
CA TYR A 182 -1.24 -15.33 -23.61
C TYR A 182 0.25 -15.01 -23.62
N ASN A 183 0.62 -13.80 -24.04
CA ASN A 183 2.01 -13.38 -24.14
C ASN A 183 2.71 -13.33 -22.78
N ILE A 184 2.00 -12.93 -21.70
CA ILE A 184 2.55 -12.93 -20.35
C ILE A 184 2.78 -14.36 -19.84
N VAL A 185 1.82 -15.25 -20.09
CA VAL A 185 1.94 -16.67 -19.68
C VAL A 185 3.08 -17.35 -20.44
N ASP A 186 3.19 -17.13 -21.75
CA ASP A 186 4.29 -17.64 -22.58
C ASP A 186 5.65 -17.15 -22.05
N LEU A 187 5.76 -15.87 -21.71
CA LEU A 187 6.97 -15.29 -21.12
C LEU A 187 7.35 -15.98 -19.80
N VAL A 188 6.38 -16.21 -18.91
CA VAL A 188 6.59 -16.89 -17.62
C VAL A 188 7.05 -18.33 -17.82
N GLN A 189 6.44 -19.06 -18.77
CA GLN A 189 6.82 -20.43 -19.07
C GLN A 189 8.20 -20.52 -19.71
N LYS A 190 8.49 -19.65 -20.69
CA LYS A 190 9.74 -19.61 -21.45
C LYS A 190 10.98 -19.50 -20.55
N TYR A 191 10.92 -18.65 -19.53
CA TYR A 191 12.02 -18.44 -18.58
C TYR A 191 11.80 -19.10 -17.21
N ASN A 192 10.71 -19.87 -17.07
CA ASN A 192 10.31 -20.53 -15.83
C ASN A 192 10.31 -19.58 -14.60
N PHE A 193 9.85 -18.34 -14.78
CA PHE A 193 9.74 -17.39 -13.67
C PHE A 193 8.80 -17.90 -12.58
N ALA A 194 8.90 -17.39 -11.36
CA ALA A 194 7.99 -17.78 -10.27
C ALA A 194 6.56 -17.27 -10.51
N GLY A 195 6.43 -16.24 -11.35
CA GLY A 195 5.19 -15.53 -11.61
C GLY A 195 5.49 -14.18 -12.27
N VAL A 196 4.62 -13.20 -12.06
CA VAL A 196 4.80 -11.80 -12.53
C VAL A 196 4.36 -10.79 -11.49
N ASN A 197 4.91 -9.57 -11.59
CA ASN A 197 4.39 -8.38 -10.94
C ASN A 197 3.76 -7.45 -11.99
N ILE A 198 2.43 -7.31 -12.01
CA ILE A 198 1.75 -6.38 -12.92
C ILE A 198 1.73 -4.99 -12.29
N ASP A 199 2.37 -4.03 -12.95
CA ASP A 199 2.50 -2.66 -12.49
C ASP A 199 1.89 -1.70 -13.51
N PHE A 200 0.56 -1.78 -13.64
CA PHE A 200 -0.17 -0.95 -14.60
C PHE A 200 -0.62 0.33 -13.92
N GLU A 201 0.00 1.44 -14.29
CA GLU A 201 -0.19 2.75 -13.70
C GLU A 201 -0.90 3.72 -14.65
N LEU A 202 -1.49 4.78 -14.08
CA LEU A 202 -2.24 5.82 -14.79
C LEU A 202 -3.41 5.25 -15.62
N LEU A 203 -4.00 4.16 -15.11
CA LEU A 203 -5.23 3.61 -15.68
C LEU A 203 -6.40 4.53 -15.33
N PRO A 204 -7.18 4.98 -16.33
CA PRO A 204 -8.33 5.82 -16.05
C PRO A 204 -9.37 5.07 -15.24
N SER A 205 -10.11 5.77 -14.37
CA SER A 205 -11.06 5.16 -13.45
C SER A 205 -12.14 4.31 -14.12
N TRP A 206 -12.56 4.66 -15.35
CA TRP A 206 -13.52 3.86 -16.12
C TRP A 206 -12.96 2.51 -16.61
N ALA A 207 -11.63 2.32 -16.59
CA ALA A 207 -10.99 1.04 -16.91
C ALA A 207 -11.04 0.02 -15.75
N ARG A 208 -11.62 0.38 -14.59
CA ARG A 208 -11.71 -0.47 -13.38
C ARG A 208 -12.14 -1.92 -13.67
N ASN A 209 -13.25 -2.09 -14.38
CA ASN A 209 -13.79 -3.42 -14.67
C ASN A 209 -12.92 -4.18 -15.68
N SER A 210 -12.36 -3.47 -16.66
CA SER A 210 -11.46 -4.03 -17.67
C SER A 210 -10.13 -4.50 -17.06
N TYR A 211 -9.55 -3.72 -16.14
CA TYR A 211 -8.36 -4.11 -15.41
C TYR A 211 -8.62 -5.32 -14.51
N THR A 212 -9.73 -5.32 -13.77
CA THR A 212 -10.14 -6.48 -12.96
C THR A 212 -10.35 -7.73 -13.81
N ALA A 213 -10.97 -7.60 -14.99
CA ALA A 213 -11.15 -8.71 -15.93
C ALA A 213 -9.81 -9.23 -16.48
N PHE A 214 -8.86 -8.34 -16.76
CA PHE A 214 -7.50 -8.72 -17.18
C PHE A 214 -6.79 -9.52 -16.08
N ILE A 215 -6.77 -9.01 -14.85
CA ILE A 215 -6.13 -9.70 -13.72
C ILE A 215 -6.80 -11.06 -13.44
N LYS A 216 -8.13 -11.17 -13.58
CA LYS A 216 -8.84 -12.45 -13.45
C LYS A 216 -8.41 -13.46 -14.52
N GLN A 217 -8.31 -13.04 -15.77
CA GLN A 217 -7.88 -13.92 -16.87
C GLN A 217 -6.43 -14.36 -16.66
N LEU A 218 -5.54 -13.40 -16.38
CA LEU A 218 -4.13 -13.68 -16.15
C LEU A 218 -3.89 -14.64 -14.98
N SER A 219 -4.45 -14.34 -13.82
CA SER A 219 -4.31 -15.18 -12.62
C SER A 219 -4.86 -16.59 -12.83
N THR A 220 -5.97 -16.73 -13.58
CA THR A 220 -6.55 -18.03 -13.92
C THR A 220 -5.56 -18.86 -14.74
N GLU A 221 -4.92 -18.28 -15.75
CA GLU A 221 -3.95 -19.01 -16.58
C GLU A 221 -2.64 -19.30 -15.84
N LEU A 222 -2.10 -18.35 -15.08
CA LEU A 222 -0.89 -18.56 -14.27
C LEU A 222 -1.10 -19.63 -13.19
N LYS A 223 -2.28 -19.68 -12.56
CA LYS A 223 -2.60 -20.70 -11.56
C LYS A 223 -2.59 -22.13 -12.15
N LYS A 224 -3.02 -22.32 -13.40
CA LYS A 224 -2.98 -23.63 -14.07
C LYS A 224 -1.55 -24.20 -14.19
N ILE A 225 -0.56 -23.32 -14.23
CA ILE A 225 0.87 -23.68 -14.31
C ILE A 225 1.62 -23.44 -13.00
N ASN A 226 0.89 -23.28 -11.88
CA ASN A 226 1.42 -23.07 -10.53
C ASN A 226 2.37 -21.87 -10.41
N LYS A 227 1.98 -20.73 -11.00
CA LYS A 227 2.73 -19.48 -11.01
C LYS A 227 1.98 -18.37 -10.28
N LEU A 228 2.75 -17.47 -9.66
CA LEU A 228 2.24 -16.38 -8.84
C LEU A 228 1.75 -15.21 -9.70
N THR A 229 0.71 -14.54 -9.22
CA THR A 229 0.25 -13.24 -9.72
C THR A 229 0.36 -12.22 -8.61
N THR A 230 1.30 -11.28 -8.76
CA THR A 230 1.42 -10.10 -7.90
C THR A 230 1.03 -8.86 -8.68
N ILE A 231 0.40 -7.88 -8.02
CA ILE A 231 0.05 -6.60 -8.65
C ILE A 231 0.52 -5.44 -7.78
N SER A 232 0.96 -4.36 -8.43
CA SER A 232 1.20 -3.06 -7.80
C SER A 232 -0.04 -2.18 -7.98
N VAL A 233 -0.47 -1.50 -6.92
CA VAL A 233 -1.65 -0.62 -6.94
C VAL A 233 -1.39 0.68 -6.21
N PHE A 234 -2.05 1.76 -6.66
CA PHE A 234 -2.04 3.02 -5.92
C PHE A 234 -2.79 2.87 -4.58
N PRO A 235 -2.35 3.60 -3.53
CA PRO A 235 -3.12 3.80 -2.31
C PRO A 235 -4.44 4.53 -2.60
N LYS A 236 -5.31 4.57 -1.59
CA LYS A 236 -6.72 5.00 -1.73
C LYS A 236 -7.05 6.27 -0.97
N ILE A 237 -6.49 6.43 0.22
CA ILE A 237 -6.71 7.59 1.07
C ILE A 237 -5.83 8.73 0.58
N ASP A 238 -6.45 9.89 0.34
CA ASP A 238 -5.78 11.12 -0.08
C ASP A 238 -4.92 10.92 -1.35
N VAL A 239 -5.49 10.20 -2.32
CA VAL A 239 -4.98 9.96 -3.67
C VAL A 239 -6.08 10.30 -4.69
N PRO A 240 -5.80 11.11 -5.73
CA PRO A 240 -6.78 11.46 -6.77
C PRO A 240 -7.41 10.24 -7.44
N LEU A 241 -8.70 10.34 -7.77
CA LEU A 241 -9.46 9.25 -8.39
C LEU A 241 -8.89 8.84 -9.75
N GLU A 242 -8.26 9.77 -10.46
CA GLU A 242 -7.61 9.54 -11.75
C GLU A 242 -6.41 8.59 -11.64
N LEU A 243 -5.77 8.53 -10.47
CA LEU A 243 -4.67 7.61 -10.20
C LEU A 243 -5.21 6.30 -9.63
N GLN A 244 -6.04 6.35 -8.58
CA GLN A 244 -6.42 5.14 -7.85
C GLN A 244 -7.69 4.43 -8.37
N GLY A 245 -8.51 5.09 -9.18
CA GLY A 245 -9.90 4.66 -9.45
C GLY A 245 -10.04 3.32 -10.17
N ALA A 246 -9.02 2.90 -10.91
CA ALA A 246 -9.03 1.64 -11.64
C ALA A 246 -8.84 0.40 -10.74
N TYR A 247 -8.28 0.55 -9.53
CA TYR A 247 -7.93 -0.59 -8.67
C TYR A 247 -9.08 -0.96 -7.73
N ASP A 248 -9.89 -1.95 -8.08
CA ASP A 248 -10.93 -2.48 -7.19
C ASP A 248 -10.33 -3.45 -6.17
N TYR A 249 -9.98 -2.98 -4.96
CA TYR A 249 -9.32 -3.82 -3.96
C TYR A 249 -10.13 -5.08 -3.62
N ALA A 250 -11.45 -4.95 -3.44
CA ALA A 250 -12.33 -6.07 -3.11
C ALA A 250 -12.41 -7.10 -4.25
N ALA A 251 -12.44 -6.64 -5.51
CA ALA A 251 -12.50 -7.54 -6.65
C ALA A 251 -11.13 -8.14 -7.03
N LEU A 252 -10.02 -7.43 -6.75
CA LEU A 252 -8.66 -7.86 -7.07
C LEU A 252 -8.08 -8.82 -6.02
N ALA A 253 -8.31 -8.58 -4.73
CA ALA A 253 -7.77 -9.39 -3.63
C ALA A 253 -7.99 -10.91 -3.77
N PRO A 254 -9.17 -11.44 -4.18
CA PRO A 254 -9.35 -12.88 -4.35
C PRO A 254 -8.64 -13.45 -5.57
N LEU A 255 -8.19 -12.62 -6.52
CA LEU A 255 -7.60 -13.05 -7.80
C LEU A 255 -6.09 -13.23 -7.73
N VAL A 256 -5.41 -12.56 -6.81
CA VAL A 256 -3.94 -12.44 -6.80
C VAL A 256 -3.33 -13.05 -5.54
N ASP A 257 -2.05 -13.37 -5.60
CA ASP A 257 -1.28 -13.91 -4.47
C ASP A 257 -0.79 -12.80 -3.54
N ARG A 258 -0.36 -11.67 -4.11
CA ARG A 258 0.11 -10.48 -3.39
C ARG A 258 -0.40 -9.20 -4.04
N ILE A 259 -0.66 -8.19 -3.21
CA ILE A 259 -0.93 -6.81 -3.63
C ILE A 259 0.13 -5.93 -2.98
N VAL A 260 0.96 -5.30 -3.81
CA VAL A 260 1.92 -4.27 -3.39
C VAL A 260 1.20 -2.93 -3.42
N ILE A 261 0.98 -2.33 -2.25
CA ILE A 261 0.37 -1.00 -2.16
C ILE A 261 1.50 0.02 -2.20
N MET A 262 1.53 0.88 -3.22
CA MET A 262 2.58 1.87 -3.44
C MET A 262 2.44 3.06 -2.47
N THR A 263 2.62 2.82 -1.17
CA THR A 263 2.53 3.81 -0.09
C THR A 263 3.76 4.72 -0.03
N TYR A 264 4.09 5.33 -1.16
CA TYR A 264 5.12 6.35 -1.35
C TYR A 264 4.65 7.36 -2.42
N ASP A 265 5.46 8.38 -2.69
CA ASP A 265 5.12 9.50 -3.58
C ASP A 265 3.86 10.27 -3.19
N LYS A 266 3.62 10.42 -1.88
CA LYS A 266 2.62 11.37 -1.39
C LYS A 266 2.93 12.79 -1.86
N HIS A 267 4.22 13.11 -1.96
CA HIS A 267 4.78 14.26 -2.66
C HIS A 267 5.82 13.75 -3.66
N TRP A 268 5.75 14.19 -4.91
CA TRP A 268 6.56 13.70 -6.03
C TRP A 268 7.23 14.87 -6.79
N SER A 269 8.13 14.57 -7.71
CA SER A 269 8.98 15.57 -8.40
C SER A 269 8.24 16.74 -9.04
N THR A 270 7.07 16.53 -9.63
CA THR A 270 6.28 17.61 -10.27
C THR A 270 5.14 18.13 -9.39
N GLY A 271 5.06 17.63 -8.17
CA GLY A 271 4.12 18.07 -7.14
C GLY A 271 4.76 19.06 -6.14
N PRO A 272 3.97 19.55 -5.17
CA PRO A 272 4.49 20.37 -4.08
C PRO A 272 5.50 19.57 -3.24
N ALA A 273 6.47 20.27 -2.63
CA ALA A 273 7.43 19.66 -1.72
C ALA A 273 6.75 19.13 -0.47
N GLY A 274 7.24 18.00 0.05
CA GLY A 274 6.73 17.41 1.28
C GLY A 274 7.21 15.98 1.52
N PRO A 275 6.73 15.33 2.60
CA PRO A 275 7.14 13.98 2.98
C PRO A 275 6.77 12.95 1.89
N ILE A 276 7.68 12.00 1.64
CA ILE A 276 7.52 10.97 0.60
C ILE A 276 6.48 9.93 1.00
N ALA A 277 6.62 9.38 2.21
CA ALA A 277 5.71 8.41 2.78
C ALA A 277 5.43 8.73 4.27
N PRO A 278 4.67 9.81 4.56
CA PRO A 278 4.36 10.21 5.92
C PRO A 278 3.59 9.10 6.66
N ILE A 279 4.04 8.73 7.86
CA ILE A 279 3.60 7.49 8.53
C ILE A 279 2.09 7.41 8.78
N ASN A 280 1.44 8.54 9.06
CA ASN A 280 -0.01 8.59 9.29
C ASN A 280 -0.79 8.26 8.01
N TRP A 281 -0.37 8.81 6.86
CA TRP A 281 -0.97 8.50 5.57
C TRP A 281 -0.73 7.04 5.15
N VAL A 282 0.45 6.50 5.46
CA VAL A 282 0.75 5.07 5.26
C VAL A 282 -0.20 4.21 6.09
N GLU A 283 -0.36 4.52 7.38
CA GLU A 283 -1.25 3.77 8.28
C GLU A 283 -2.73 3.86 7.87
N GLU A 284 -3.22 5.04 7.49
CA GLU A 284 -4.58 5.23 6.99
C GLU A 284 -4.85 4.36 5.75
N ASN A 285 -3.87 4.27 4.84
CA ASN A 285 -3.97 3.43 3.65
C ASN A 285 -3.90 1.93 3.96
N ILE A 286 -3.13 1.52 4.96
CA ILE A 286 -3.14 0.14 5.46
C ILE A 286 -4.52 -0.21 6.03
N GLN A 287 -5.06 0.65 6.88
CA GLN A 287 -6.38 0.44 7.50
C GLN A 287 -7.48 0.32 6.43
N TYR A 288 -7.48 1.21 5.44
CA TYR A 288 -8.42 1.12 4.32
C TYR A 288 -8.25 -0.18 3.52
N ALA A 289 -7.01 -0.58 3.25
CA ALA A 289 -6.74 -1.80 2.50
C ALA A 289 -7.26 -3.05 3.22
N LEU A 290 -7.12 -3.11 4.55
CA LEU A 290 -7.57 -4.23 5.38
C LEU A 290 -9.10 -4.41 5.42
N GLU A 291 -9.88 -3.41 5.00
CA GLU A 291 -11.33 -3.57 4.82
C GLU A 291 -11.67 -4.51 3.65
N TYR A 292 -10.74 -4.71 2.71
CA TYR A 292 -11.00 -5.41 1.44
C TYR A 292 -9.97 -6.49 1.09
N ILE A 293 -8.73 -6.37 1.59
CA ILE A 293 -7.61 -7.25 1.27
C ILE A 293 -7.18 -7.97 2.56
N PRO A 294 -7.12 -9.31 2.56
CA PRO A 294 -6.53 -10.05 3.68
C PRO A 294 -5.08 -9.64 3.94
N ALA A 295 -4.71 -9.45 5.21
CA ALA A 295 -3.40 -8.94 5.62
C ALA A 295 -2.24 -9.78 5.04
N GLU A 296 -2.41 -11.10 4.96
CA GLU A 296 -1.45 -12.05 4.41
C GLU A 296 -1.21 -11.93 2.89
N LYS A 297 -1.94 -11.06 2.20
CA LYS A 297 -1.70 -10.70 0.81
C LYS A 297 -1.10 -9.31 0.62
N ILE A 298 -1.07 -8.48 1.66
CA ILE A 298 -0.62 -7.09 1.55
C ILE A 298 0.90 -7.02 1.70
N ILE A 299 1.55 -6.50 0.67
CA ILE A 299 2.96 -6.09 0.69
C ILE A 299 2.97 -4.56 0.75
N LEU A 300 3.58 -4.00 1.81
CA LEU A 300 3.67 -2.54 1.97
C LEU A 300 4.79 -1.98 1.12
N GLY A 301 4.46 -1.12 0.14
CA GLY A 301 5.46 -0.40 -0.64
C GLY A 301 6.22 0.60 0.22
N VAL A 302 7.54 0.47 0.29
CA VAL A 302 8.42 1.37 1.04
C VAL A 302 9.40 2.06 0.09
N ALA A 303 9.50 3.38 0.25
CA ALA A 303 10.48 4.18 -0.46
C ALA A 303 11.82 4.17 0.27
N ASN A 304 12.90 4.22 -0.50
CA ASN A 304 14.23 4.56 -0.01
C ASN A 304 14.88 5.61 -0.92
N TYR A 305 14.20 6.75 -1.02
CA TYR A 305 14.60 7.89 -1.82
C TYR A 305 13.92 9.14 -1.26
N GLY A 306 14.19 10.27 -1.89
CA GLY A 306 13.58 11.55 -1.63
C GLY A 306 13.66 12.44 -2.86
N TYR A 307 13.27 13.70 -2.67
CA TYR A 307 13.53 14.73 -3.67
C TYR A 307 14.09 15.99 -3.03
N ASP A 308 14.89 16.70 -3.80
CA ASP A 308 15.31 18.07 -3.53
C ASP A 308 14.51 19.04 -4.37
N TRP A 309 13.60 19.77 -3.73
CA TRP A 309 12.75 20.75 -4.39
C TRP A 309 13.39 22.13 -4.42
N THR A 310 13.39 22.70 -5.62
CA THR A 310 13.72 24.11 -5.87
C THR A 310 12.86 24.65 -7.00
N GLY A 311 12.31 25.86 -6.84
CA GLY A 311 11.48 26.47 -7.89
C GLY A 311 10.23 25.68 -8.29
N GLY A 312 9.68 24.85 -7.40
CA GLY A 312 8.47 24.06 -7.65
C GLY A 312 8.69 22.72 -8.34
N TYR A 313 9.95 22.28 -8.49
CA TYR A 313 10.30 20.98 -9.05
C TYR A 313 11.28 20.25 -8.13
N GLY A 314 11.03 18.96 -7.92
CA GLY A 314 11.85 18.05 -7.11
C GLY A 314 12.80 17.23 -7.98
N GLN A 315 14.09 17.28 -7.68
CA GLN A 315 15.09 16.39 -8.26
C GLN A 315 15.18 15.09 -7.44
N ASP A 316 15.07 13.94 -8.10
CA ASP A 316 15.22 12.63 -7.45
C ASP A 316 16.58 12.47 -6.76
N LEU A 317 16.56 11.91 -5.55
CA LEU A 317 17.74 11.57 -4.77
C LEU A 317 17.52 10.23 -4.07
N SER A 318 18.50 9.34 -4.10
CA SER A 318 18.54 8.23 -3.14
C SER A 318 18.71 8.76 -1.71
N SER A 319 18.32 7.96 -0.72
CA SER A 319 18.54 8.29 0.69
C SER A 319 20.02 8.56 0.99
N LYS A 320 20.93 7.81 0.36
CA LYS A 320 22.37 8.01 0.46
C LYS A 320 22.82 9.36 -0.11
N GLU A 321 22.26 9.78 -1.24
CA GLU A 321 22.56 11.09 -1.85
C GLU A 321 22.03 12.25 -1.02
N ALA A 322 20.85 12.12 -0.42
CA ALA A 322 20.30 13.13 0.47
C ALA A 322 21.22 13.39 1.69
N LEU A 323 21.75 12.33 2.31
CA LEU A 323 22.73 12.45 3.40
C LEU A 323 24.02 13.14 2.95
N ASN A 324 24.56 12.74 1.80
CA ASN A 324 25.77 13.35 1.23
C ASN A 324 25.55 14.82 0.88
N LEU A 325 24.37 15.16 0.36
CA LEU A 325 23.98 16.52 0.02
C LEU A 325 23.90 17.40 1.26
N ALA A 326 23.25 16.93 2.33
CA ALA A 326 23.18 17.64 3.60
C ALA A 326 24.59 17.95 4.14
N ASN A 327 25.47 16.94 4.17
CA ASN A 327 26.87 17.10 4.60
C ASN A 327 27.64 18.10 3.73
N LYS A 328 27.53 17.98 2.40
CA LYS A 328 28.19 18.88 1.44
C LYS A 328 27.74 20.34 1.60
N LYS A 329 26.47 20.55 1.94
CA LYS A 329 25.88 21.88 2.12
C LYS A 329 25.99 22.42 3.54
N GLY A 330 26.47 21.61 4.50
CA GLY A 330 26.47 21.97 5.92
C GLY A 330 25.05 22.13 6.48
N ALA A 331 24.07 21.44 5.90
CA ALA A 331 22.68 21.53 6.31
C ALA A 331 22.40 20.59 7.49
N GLU A 332 21.65 21.08 8.47
CA GLU A 332 21.16 20.27 9.59
C GLU A 332 19.98 19.41 9.13
N ILE A 333 20.11 18.09 9.26
CA ILE A 333 19.00 17.15 9.05
C ILE A 333 18.07 17.21 10.25
N LYS A 334 16.81 17.55 9.99
CA LYS A 334 15.73 17.64 10.98
C LYS A 334 14.83 16.42 10.88
N TRP A 335 14.14 16.12 11.97
CA TRP A 335 13.13 15.06 12.06
C TRP A 335 11.74 15.69 12.19
N HIS A 336 10.76 15.15 11.47
CA HIS A 336 9.37 15.58 11.60
C HIS A 336 8.55 14.57 12.42
N ASP A 337 8.27 14.87 13.69
CA ASP A 337 7.66 13.93 14.65
C ASP A 337 6.30 13.37 14.23
N ILE A 338 5.48 14.15 13.51
CA ILE A 338 4.14 13.70 13.07
C ILE A 338 4.25 12.77 11.86
N TYR A 339 5.20 13.03 10.97
CA TYR A 339 5.32 12.30 9.70
C TYR A 339 6.35 11.17 9.78
N GLN A 340 7.17 11.17 10.84
CA GLN A 340 8.27 10.25 11.10
C GLN A 340 9.20 10.13 9.88
N THR A 341 9.64 11.28 9.36
CA THR A 341 10.53 11.36 8.20
C THR A 341 11.57 12.46 8.39
N PRO A 342 12.79 12.29 7.85
CA PRO A 342 13.80 13.33 7.87
C PRO A 342 13.59 14.36 6.76
N TYR A 343 14.07 15.57 7.00
CA TYR A 343 14.08 16.65 6.01
C TYR A 343 15.18 17.66 6.33
N PHE A 344 15.57 18.48 5.35
CA PHE A 344 16.46 19.62 5.57
C PHE A 344 16.25 20.73 4.55
N TYR A 345 16.84 21.87 4.84
CA TYR A 345 16.87 23.02 3.95
C TYR A 345 18.30 23.45 3.68
N TYR A 346 18.56 23.94 2.48
CA TYR A 346 19.79 24.66 2.19
C TYR A 346 19.53 25.79 1.19
N TRP A 347 20.52 26.65 1.00
CA TRP A 347 20.47 27.74 0.03
C TRP A 347 21.54 27.54 -1.04
N GLU A 348 21.17 27.71 -2.30
CA GLU A 348 22.08 27.72 -3.43
C GLU A 348 21.65 28.80 -4.42
N ASN A 349 22.57 29.68 -4.82
CA ASN A 349 22.29 30.81 -5.73
C ASN A 349 21.06 31.62 -5.30
N GLU A 350 20.95 31.94 -4.01
CA GLU A 350 19.83 32.68 -3.39
C GLU A 350 18.45 31.98 -3.51
N ARG A 351 18.42 30.69 -3.86
CA ARG A 351 17.20 29.88 -3.87
C ARG A 351 17.19 28.93 -2.68
N LYS A 352 16.03 28.84 -2.03
CA LYS A 352 15.78 27.84 -0.99
C LYS A 352 15.57 26.49 -1.67
N HIS A 353 16.28 25.50 -1.18
CA HIS A 353 16.08 24.09 -1.46
C HIS A 353 15.40 23.43 -0.26
N GLU A 354 14.46 22.54 -0.54
CA GLU A 354 13.70 21.79 0.45
C GLU A 354 13.80 20.30 0.13
N VAL A 355 14.45 19.55 1.01
CA VAL A 355 14.73 18.13 0.80
C VAL A 355 13.94 17.31 1.79
N TRP A 356 13.12 16.40 1.29
CA TRP A 356 12.46 15.35 2.06
C TRP A 356 12.91 14.01 1.52
N PHE A 357 13.23 13.07 2.40
CA PHE A 357 13.75 11.76 2.03
C PHE A 357 13.39 10.72 3.08
N GLU A 358 13.53 9.44 2.73
CA GLU A 358 13.38 8.32 3.66
C GLU A 358 14.75 7.85 4.19
N ASN A 359 14.81 7.24 5.37
CA ASN A 359 16.01 6.60 5.90
C ASN A 359 15.65 5.38 6.77
N SER A 360 16.65 4.73 7.36
CA SER A 360 16.45 3.57 8.24
C SER A 360 15.53 3.85 9.43
N ASN A 361 15.56 5.07 9.99
CA ASN A 361 14.65 5.43 11.08
C ASN A 361 13.20 5.51 10.61
N SER A 362 12.91 6.19 9.49
CA SER A 362 11.55 6.29 8.96
C SER A 362 11.05 4.95 8.43
N LEU A 363 11.95 4.09 7.94
CA LEU A 363 11.65 2.69 7.62
C LEU A 363 11.23 1.92 8.86
N ALA A 364 11.95 2.03 9.99
CA ALA A 364 11.64 1.29 11.21
C ALA A 364 10.19 1.49 11.67
N PHE A 365 9.67 2.72 11.59
CA PHE A 365 8.25 3.02 11.88
C PHE A 365 7.29 2.31 10.91
N LYS A 366 7.63 2.24 9.62
CA LYS A 366 6.81 1.54 8.61
C LYS A 366 6.83 0.02 8.83
N LEU A 367 7.97 -0.54 9.23
CA LEU A 367 8.08 -1.96 9.60
C LEU A 367 7.29 -2.28 10.88
N ASP A 368 7.22 -1.34 11.83
CA ASP A 368 6.34 -1.48 12.99
C ASP A 368 4.86 -1.54 12.58
N LEU A 369 4.44 -0.82 11.53
CA LEU A 369 3.09 -0.97 10.99
C LEU A 369 2.89 -2.34 10.33
N VAL A 370 3.87 -2.84 9.58
CA VAL A 370 3.81 -4.20 8.99
C VAL A 370 3.61 -5.27 10.08
N ASN A 371 4.32 -5.15 11.20
CA ASN A 371 4.15 -6.04 12.34
C ASN A 371 2.82 -5.82 13.06
N LYS A 372 2.46 -4.57 13.36
CA LYS A 372 1.21 -4.19 14.05
C LYS A 372 -0.03 -4.73 13.34
N TYR A 373 -0.08 -4.64 12.01
CA TYR A 373 -1.22 -5.07 11.20
C TYR A 373 -1.05 -6.50 10.64
N ASN A 374 0.02 -7.19 11.02
CA ASN A 374 0.37 -8.52 10.52
C ASN A 374 0.34 -8.60 8.98
N LEU A 375 0.84 -7.57 8.29
CA LEU A 375 0.92 -7.58 6.83
C LEU A 375 1.93 -8.63 6.38
N LYS A 376 1.81 -9.06 5.12
CA LYS A 376 2.67 -10.11 4.57
C LYS A 376 4.13 -9.69 4.44
N GLY A 377 4.42 -8.40 4.29
CA GLY A 377 5.79 -7.93 4.15
C GLY A 377 5.93 -6.56 3.50
N ILE A 378 7.08 -6.31 2.87
CA ILE A 378 7.41 -5.03 2.20
C ILE A 378 7.85 -5.20 0.75
N GLY A 379 7.60 -4.16 -0.04
CA GLY A 379 8.10 -4.00 -1.41
C GLY A 379 9.00 -2.78 -1.46
N ILE A 380 10.30 -2.98 -1.68
CA ILE A 380 11.31 -1.91 -1.64
C ILE A 380 11.40 -1.27 -3.03
N TRP A 381 10.97 -0.01 -3.15
CA TRP A 381 11.29 0.85 -4.29
C TRP A 381 12.47 1.77 -3.93
N ARG A 382 13.68 1.43 -4.35
CA ARG A 382 14.10 0.26 -5.14
C ARG A 382 15.48 -0.21 -4.71
N LEU A 383 15.85 -1.43 -5.07
CA LEU A 383 17.16 -2.00 -4.75
C LEU A 383 18.29 -1.12 -5.31
N GLY A 384 19.30 -0.86 -4.48
CA GLY A 384 20.50 -0.08 -4.81
C GLY A 384 20.43 1.39 -4.43
N ASN A 385 19.30 1.88 -3.90
CA ASN A 385 19.22 3.25 -3.38
C ASN A 385 19.55 3.32 -1.87
N GLU A 386 19.62 2.18 -1.20
CA GLU A 386 19.75 2.05 0.25
C GLU A 386 21.17 2.10 0.81
N ASN A 387 21.25 2.50 2.08
CA ASN A 387 22.46 2.42 2.89
C ASN A 387 22.50 1.08 3.65
N THR A 388 23.66 0.74 4.21
CA THR A 388 23.87 -0.52 4.93
C THR A 388 22.85 -0.74 6.06
N ASP A 389 22.58 0.31 6.83
CA ASP A 389 21.70 0.29 8.00
C ASP A 389 20.23 -0.01 7.63
N PHE A 390 19.85 0.13 6.35
CA PHE A 390 18.50 -0.18 5.85
C PHE A 390 18.18 -1.68 6.01
N TRP A 391 19.11 -2.54 5.59
CA TRP A 391 18.93 -3.99 5.66
C TRP A 391 19.04 -4.51 7.10
N GLU A 392 19.91 -3.92 7.91
CA GLU A 392 19.96 -4.20 9.35
C GLU A 392 18.62 -3.88 10.01
N THR A 393 18.01 -2.75 9.67
CA THR A 393 16.68 -2.38 10.20
C THR A 393 15.61 -3.39 9.82
N ILE A 394 15.61 -3.88 8.58
CA ILE A 394 14.69 -4.94 8.14
C ILE A 394 14.91 -6.22 8.95
N ASN A 395 16.15 -6.68 9.05
CA ASN A 395 16.48 -7.93 9.74
C ASN A 395 16.11 -7.87 11.23
N ASN A 396 16.36 -6.74 11.89
CA ASN A 396 16.03 -6.52 13.29
C ASN A 396 14.51 -6.47 13.55
N LYS A 397 13.73 -5.89 12.63
CA LYS A 397 12.28 -5.75 12.79
C LYS A 397 11.50 -7.01 12.39
N PHE A 398 12.03 -7.77 11.44
CA PHE A 398 11.39 -8.99 10.96
C PHE A 398 12.00 -10.25 11.54
N ASP A 399 12.90 -10.18 12.53
CA ASP A 399 13.49 -11.36 13.19
C ASP A 399 13.92 -12.45 12.18
N ASN A 400 14.50 -12.02 11.05
CA ASN A 400 14.95 -12.89 9.97
C ASN A 400 16.25 -13.61 10.41
N ASN A 401 16.18 -14.43 11.45
CA ASN A 401 17.22 -15.42 11.77
C ASN A 401 17.09 -16.57 10.76
N ARG A 402 17.54 -16.34 9.52
CA ARG A 402 17.52 -17.30 8.40
C ARG A 402 18.90 -17.87 8.11
#